data_AF-A0A2D4JGE8-F1
#
_entry.id   AF-A0A2D4JGE8-F1
#
_cell.length_a   1.000
_cell.length_b   1.000
_cell.length_c   1.000
_cell.angle_alpha   90.00
_cell.angle_beta   90.00
_cell.angle_gamma   90.00
#
_symmetry.space_group_name_H-M   'P 1'
#
loop_
_entity.id
_entity.type
_entity.pdbx_description
1 polymer ?
#
loop_
_entity_poly.entity_id
_entity_poly.type
_entity_poly.pdbx_seq_one_letter_code
_entity_poly.pdbx_strand_id
1 'polypeptide(L)'
;TWGTAAAVMTDNIPLQPVRQKKRMDNKHRGGCCECLRCCGRRDPRPRTVWLGHPEKRDQRYPRNVVNNQKYNFFTFLPGVLFNQFKYFFNLYFLFLACSQFVPEMRLGALYTYWVPLGFVLTVTIIREAVEEIRCYMRDKEVNSQIYSKLTARGTVKVKSSNIQVGDLIIVEKNQRVPADMIFLRTSEKNGSCFLRTDQLDGETDWKLRLPVSCTQRLPTASDLLQIRSYVYAEEPNIDIHNFVGTFTREDSDPPVNESLSIENTLWA
;
A
#
# COMPACT_ATOMS: atom_id res chain seq x y z
N THR A 1 0.63 -24.94 44.39
CA THR A 1 0.68 -23.48 44.67
C THR A 1 0.86 -22.76 43.36
N TRP A 2 -0.02 -21.79 43.14
CA TRP A 2 -0.33 -21.11 41.88
C TRP A 2 0.74 -20.12 41.42
N GLY A 3 0.69 -19.76 40.12
CA GLY A 3 1.41 -18.64 39.52
C GLY A 3 1.85 -18.96 38.08
N THR A 4 0.93 -19.28 37.15
CA THR A 4 0.25 -18.32 36.25
C THR A 4 1.20 -17.36 35.53
N ALA A 5 1.58 -17.72 34.30
CA ALA A 5 1.86 -16.77 33.23
C ALA A 5 1.28 -17.36 31.94
N ALA A 6 0.00 -17.06 31.70
CA ALA A 6 -0.62 -17.28 30.41
C ALA A 6 0.01 -16.30 29.42
N ALA A 7 0.77 -16.81 28.45
CA ALA A 7 1.16 -16.03 27.28
C ALA A 7 -0.11 -15.78 26.46
N VAL A 8 -0.66 -14.56 26.57
CA VAL A 8 -1.67 -14.09 25.62
C VAL A 8 -0.94 -13.89 24.31
N MET A 9 -1.08 -14.91 23.46
CA MET A 9 -0.81 -14.87 22.03
C MET A 9 -1.68 -13.74 21.47
N THR A 10 -1.12 -12.55 21.28
CA THR A 10 -1.82 -11.51 20.51
C THR A 10 -1.91 -12.05 19.10
N ASP A 11 -3.12 -12.36 18.67
CA ASP A 11 -3.46 -12.83 17.34
C ASP A 11 -2.58 -12.13 16.31
N ASN A 12 -1.72 -12.91 15.65
CA ASN A 12 -1.23 -12.54 14.33
C ASN A 12 -2.45 -12.59 13.41
N ILE A 13 -3.28 -11.55 13.47
CA ILE A 13 -4.33 -11.32 12.49
C ILE A 13 -3.56 -11.18 11.17
N PRO A 14 -3.73 -12.10 10.21
CA PRO A 14 -3.09 -11.94 8.92
C PRO A 14 -3.56 -10.59 8.38
N LEU A 15 -2.61 -9.68 8.18
CA LEU A 15 -2.88 -8.43 7.50
C LEU A 15 -3.39 -8.83 6.13
N GLN A 16 -4.70 -8.68 5.89
CA GLN A 16 -5.24 -8.86 4.55
C GLN A 16 -4.40 -8.01 3.60
N PRO A 17 -4.05 -8.55 2.41
CA PRO A 17 -3.30 -7.81 1.43
C PRO A 17 -3.95 -6.45 1.24
N VAL A 18 -3.12 -5.41 1.15
CA VAL A 18 -3.55 -4.05 0.78
C VAL A 18 -4.54 -4.22 -0.37
N ARG A 19 -5.77 -3.71 -0.20
CA ARG A 19 -6.80 -3.83 -1.24
C ARG A 19 -6.35 -2.97 -2.40
N GLN A 20 -5.46 -3.51 -3.25
CA GLN A 20 -5.04 -2.88 -4.47
C GLN A 20 -6.33 -2.64 -5.25
N LYS A 21 -6.66 -1.37 -5.41
CA LYS A 21 -7.81 -0.95 -6.20
C LYS A 21 -7.56 -1.54 -7.59
N LYS A 22 -8.31 -2.58 -7.98
CA LYS A 22 -8.23 -3.18 -9.33
C LYS A 22 -8.22 -2.01 -10.32
N ARG A 23 -7.07 -1.74 -10.94
CA ARG A 23 -7.00 -0.86 -12.12
C ARG A 23 -7.79 -1.60 -13.19
N MET A 24 -9.05 -1.21 -13.37
CA MET A 24 -9.72 -1.51 -14.64
C MET A 24 -8.98 -0.70 -15.70
N ASP A 25 -8.17 -1.38 -16.50
CA ASP A 25 -7.70 -0.88 -17.78
C ASP A 25 -8.91 -0.74 -18.70
N ASN A 26 -9.61 0.38 -18.57
CA ASN A 26 -10.60 0.75 -19.56
C ASN A 26 -9.91 1.56 -20.64
N LYS A 27 -9.32 0.84 -21.60
CA LYS A 27 -8.80 1.38 -22.85
C LYS A 27 -10.00 1.79 -23.71
N HIS A 28 -10.58 2.96 -23.45
CA HIS A 28 -11.55 3.59 -24.33
C HIS A 28 -11.02 4.95 -24.79
N ARG A 29 -10.82 5.02 -26.10
CA ARG A 29 -10.51 6.22 -26.87
C ARG A 29 -11.65 7.23 -26.76
N GLY A 30 -11.29 8.50 -26.68
CA GLY A 30 -12.08 9.60 -27.23
C GLY A 30 -12.69 10.57 -26.22
N GLY A 31 -12.43 11.86 -26.45
CA GLY A 31 -13.34 12.95 -26.11
C GLY A 31 -12.89 13.87 -24.97
N CYS A 32 -12.47 15.09 -25.35
CA CYS A 32 -12.25 16.23 -24.48
C CYS A 32 -13.36 16.49 -23.44
N CYS A 33 -12.98 17.00 -22.26
CA CYS A 33 -13.67 18.10 -21.58
C CYS A 33 -12.70 18.83 -20.64
N GLU A 34 -12.52 20.13 -20.89
CA GLU A 34 -11.96 21.11 -19.98
C GLU A 34 -12.84 21.26 -18.74
N CYS A 35 -12.20 21.50 -17.59
CA CYS A 35 -12.80 21.86 -16.30
C CYS A 35 -13.51 20.74 -15.51
N LEU A 36 -12.74 19.99 -14.71
CA LEU A 36 -13.00 19.83 -13.27
C LEU A 36 -11.74 19.31 -12.53
N ARG A 37 -11.08 20.21 -11.79
CA ARG A 37 -10.22 19.97 -10.61
C ARG A 37 -9.19 18.82 -10.68
N CYS A 38 -8.02 19.15 -11.21
CA CYS A 38 -6.69 18.96 -10.61
C CYS A 38 -6.32 17.67 -9.86
N CYS A 39 -6.88 16.51 -10.20
CA CYS A 39 -6.32 15.20 -9.84
C CYS A 39 -6.02 14.43 -11.13
N GLY A 40 -5.03 14.93 -11.88
CA GLY A 40 -4.51 14.21 -13.04
C GLY A 40 -4.00 12.85 -12.59
N ARG A 41 -4.71 11.78 -12.98
CA ARG A 41 -4.17 10.43 -13.02
C ARG A 41 -2.99 10.50 -13.97
N ARG A 42 -1.78 10.65 -13.43
CA ARG A 42 -0.56 10.55 -14.23
C ARG A 42 -0.40 9.09 -14.60
N ASP A 43 -0.33 8.82 -15.89
CA ASP A 43 0.05 7.51 -16.38
C ASP A 43 1.38 7.08 -15.72
N PRO A 44 1.53 5.80 -15.37
CA PRO A 44 2.79 5.30 -14.87
C PRO A 44 3.89 5.64 -15.88
N ARG A 45 5.02 6.17 -15.37
CA ARG A 45 6.17 6.55 -16.20
C ARG A 45 7.41 5.83 -15.69
N PRO A 46 8.38 5.53 -16.57
CA PRO A 46 9.67 5.03 -16.14
C PRO A 46 10.35 6.08 -15.26
N ARG A 47 11.13 5.61 -14.28
CA ARG A 47 11.72 6.46 -13.25
C ARG A 47 13.20 6.18 -13.11
N THR A 48 13.97 7.26 -12.99
CA THR A 48 15.39 7.19 -12.64
C THR A 48 15.54 7.72 -11.22
N VAL A 49 16.07 6.89 -10.34
CA VAL A 49 16.25 7.21 -8.92
C VAL A 49 17.75 7.28 -8.64
N TRP A 50 18.22 8.48 -8.32
CA TRP A 50 19.61 8.72 -7.95
C TRP A 50 19.88 8.32 -6.50
N LEU A 51 21.02 7.67 -6.28
CA LEU A 51 21.56 7.33 -4.96
C LEU A 51 22.62 8.37 -4.58
N GLY A 52 22.63 8.80 -3.32
CA GLY A 52 23.62 9.78 -2.82
C GLY A 52 23.45 11.24 -3.31
N HIS A 53 22.63 11.49 -4.33
CA HIS A 53 22.47 12.81 -4.97
C HIS A 53 21.05 13.38 -4.84
N PRO A 54 20.70 14.04 -3.72
CA PRO A 54 19.38 14.64 -3.52
C PRO A 54 19.08 15.77 -4.52
N GLU A 55 20.10 16.46 -5.02
CA GLU A 55 19.98 17.55 -6.01
C GLU A 55 19.47 17.10 -7.39
N LYS A 56 19.64 15.83 -7.75
CA LYS A 56 19.17 15.25 -9.03
C LYS A 56 17.75 14.65 -8.95
N ARG A 57 16.97 14.98 -7.92
CA ARG A 57 15.58 14.52 -7.77
C ARG A 57 14.65 15.34 -8.68
N ASP A 58 14.62 14.99 -9.96
CA ASP A 58 13.79 15.69 -10.96
C ASP A 58 12.29 15.37 -10.87
N GLN A 59 11.94 14.23 -10.27
CA GLN A 59 10.57 13.71 -10.22
C GLN A 59 9.95 13.78 -8.83
N ARG A 60 8.71 14.26 -8.76
CA ARG A 60 7.90 14.25 -7.53
C ARG A 60 7.10 12.96 -7.43
N TYR A 61 7.40 12.17 -6.40
CA TYR A 61 6.74 10.90 -6.12
C TYR A 61 5.59 11.06 -5.12
N PRO A 62 4.59 10.13 -5.13
CA PRO A 62 3.57 10.09 -4.09
C PRO A 62 4.19 9.81 -2.71
N ARG A 63 3.48 10.18 -1.65
CA ARG A 63 3.90 9.88 -0.28
C ARG A 63 3.69 8.40 0.03
N ASN A 64 4.54 7.83 0.89
CA ASN A 64 4.43 6.44 1.33
C ASN A 64 3.32 6.22 2.38
N VAL A 65 2.11 6.72 2.13
CA VAL A 65 0.98 6.60 3.06
C VAL A 65 -0.03 5.59 2.50
N VAL A 66 -0.25 4.52 3.26
CA VAL A 66 -1.29 3.53 2.96
C VAL A 66 -2.62 4.06 3.46
N ASN A 67 -3.62 4.10 2.57
CA ASN A 67 -5.01 4.41 2.92
C ASN A 67 -5.95 3.46 2.17
N ASN A 68 -6.47 2.48 2.90
CA ASN A 68 -7.40 1.47 2.43
C ASN A 68 -8.86 1.80 2.77
N GLN A 69 -9.14 2.94 3.41
CA GLN A 69 -10.51 3.35 3.72
C GLN A 69 -11.28 3.66 2.44
N LYS A 70 -12.51 3.17 2.34
CA LYS A 70 -13.37 3.45 1.17
C LYS A 70 -14.02 4.82 1.28
N TYR A 71 -14.36 5.22 2.51
CA TYR A 71 -15.12 6.41 2.79
C TYR A 71 -14.35 7.35 3.71
N ASN A 72 -14.45 8.65 3.43
CA ASN A 72 -14.16 9.68 4.42
C ASN A 72 -15.36 9.86 5.36
N PHE A 73 -15.15 10.48 6.52
CA PHE A 73 -16.18 10.73 7.54
C PHE A 73 -17.47 11.33 6.96
N PHE A 74 -17.36 12.32 6.08
CA PHE A 74 -18.52 12.97 5.43
C PHE A 74 -19.17 12.14 4.31
N THR A 75 -18.39 11.31 3.63
CA THR A 75 -18.89 10.48 2.51
C THR A 75 -19.40 9.12 2.96
N PHE A 76 -19.16 8.74 4.23
CA PHE A 76 -19.52 7.45 4.78
C PHE A 76 -21.03 7.21 4.71
N LEU A 77 -21.83 8.04 5.38
CA LEU A 77 -23.26 7.81 5.45
C LEU A 77 -23.96 7.91 4.08
N PRO A 78 -23.73 8.94 3.24
CA PRO A 78 -24.35 9.00 1.92
C PRO A 78 -23.89 7.86 0.99
N GLY A 79 -22.60 7.50 1.05
CA GLY A 79 -22.03 6.44 0.23
C GLY A 79 -22.57 5.05 0.60
N VAL A 80 -22.66 4.75 1.89
CA VAL A 80 -23.20 3.47 2.38
C VAL A 80 -24.68 3.34 2.08
N LEU A 81 -25.47 4.40 2.32
CA LEU A 81 -26.91 4.39 1.99
C LEU A 81 -27.14 4.21 0.50
N PHE A 82 -26.39 4.93 -0.35
CA PHE A 82 -26.49 4.77 -1.80
C PHE A 82 -26.19 3.33 -2.23
N ASN A 83 -25.13 2.73 -1.68
CA ASN A 83 -24.78 1.34 -1.96
C ASN A 83 -25.84 0.35 -1.46
N GLN A 84 -26.52 0.63 -0.33
CA GLN A 84 -27.64 -0.20 0.11
C GLN A 84 -28.83 -0.11 -0.83
N PHE A 85 -29.26 1.10 -1.21
CA PHE A 85 -30.44 1.29 -2.08
C PHE A 85 -30.18 0.98 -3.56
N LYS A 86 -28.93 0.81 -3.98
CA LYS A 86 -28.62 0.26 -5.31
C LYS A 86 -29.21 -1.13 -5.52
N TYR A 87 -29.41 -1.91 -4.45
CA TYR A 87 -30.01 -3.24 -4.54
C TYR A 87 -31.54 -3.16 -4.61
N PHE A 88 -32.13 -3.90 -5.55
CA PHE A 88 -33.56 -3.87 -5.86
C PHE A 88 -34.47 -4.04 -4.63
N PHE A 89 -34.18 -5.01 -3.75
CA PHE A 89 -35.00 -5.26 -2.56
C PHE A 89 -35.01 -4.09 -1.57
N ASN A 90 -33.86 -3.47 -1.31
CA ASN A 90 -33.78 -2.33 -0.41
C ASN A 90 -34.55 -1.12 -0.96
N LEU A 91 -34.48 -0.90 -2.28
CA LEU A 91 -35.26 0.13 -2.96
C LEU A 91 -36.76 -0.19 -2.96
N TYR A 92 -37.13 -1.46 -3.17
CA TYR A 92 -38.52 -1.93 -3.10
C TYR A 92 -39.12 -1.69 -1.71
N PHE A 93 -38.42 -2.07 -0.63
CA PHE A 93 -38.90 -1.83 0.73
C PHE A 93 -38.99 -0.35 1.07
N LEU A 94 -38.09 0.49 0.53
CA LEU A 94 -38.19 1.94 0.66
C LEU A 94 -39.45 2.49 -0.01
N PHE A 95 -39.73 2.11 -1.26
CA PHE A 95 -40.95 2.55 -1.94
C PHE A 95 -42.22 2.03 -1.27
N LEU A 96 -42.20 0.78 -0.80
CA LEU A 96 -43.30 0.19 -0.03
C LEU A 96 -43.56 0.96 1.28
N ALA A 97 -42.51 1.38 1.98
CA ALA A 97 -42.62 2.19 3.20
C ALA A 97 -43.09 3.62 2.91
N CYS A 98 -42.62 4.23 1.82
CA CYS A 98 -43.04 5.57 1.38
C CYS A 98 -44.49 5.62 0.90
N SER A 99 -45.00 4.57 0.23
CA SER A 99 -46.39 4.54 -0.24
C SER A 99 -47.40 4.60 0.91
N GLN A 100 -47.02 4.13 2.11
CA GLN A 100 -47.87 4.19 3.30
C GLN A 100 -48.12 5.62 3.80
N PHE A 101 -47.41 6.64 3.30
CA PHE A 101 -47.76 8.03 3.64
C PHE A 101 -49.10 8.44 3.04
N VAL A 102 -49.50 7.88 1.89
CA VAL A 102 -50.77 8.20 1.23
C VAL A 102 -51.91 7.46 1.94
N PRO A 103 -52.84 8.17 2.61
CA PRO A 103 -53.89 7.54 3.43
C PRO A 103 -54.78 6.56 2.66
N GLU A 104 -55.02 6.82 1.38
CA GLU A 104 -55.87 5.99 0.50
C GLU A 104 -55.24 4.63 0.15
N MET A 105 -53.92 4.50 0.25
CA MET A 105 -53.17 3.27 -0.05
C MET A 105 -52.58 2.59 1.20
N ARG A 106 -52.97 3.02 2.41
CA ARG A 106 -52.46 2.46 3.68
C ARG A 106 -53.02 1.06 3.93
N LEU A 107 -52.14 0.08 3.93
CA LEU A 107 -52.47 -1.32 4.26
C LEU A 107 -52.36 -1.60 5.78
N GLY A 108 -51.66 -0.73 6.52
CA GLY A 108 -51.42 -0.90 7.95
C GLY A 108 -50.80 0.34 8.60
N ALA A 109 -50.25 0.16 9.80
CA ALA A 109 -49.59 1.24 10.53
C ALA A 109 -48.18 1.54 9.97
N LEU A 110 -47.78 2.82 9.96
CA LEU A 110 -46.49 3.24 9.40
C LEU A 110 -45.29 2.48 10.01
N TYR A 111 -45.34 2.18 11.31
CA TYR A 111 -44.24 1.53 12.02
C TYR A 111 -43.96 0.11 11.51
N THR A 112 -44.95 -0.62 10.99
CA THR A 112 -44.75 -2.01 10.53
C THR A 112 -43.86 -2.10 9.30
N TYR A 113 -43.66 -0.99 8.58
CA TYR A 113 -42.82 -0.90 7.38
C TYR A 113 -41.50 -0.18 7.66
N TRP A 114 -41.56 0.95 8.38
CA TRP A 114 -40.39 1.77 8.67
C TRP A 114 -39.46 1.13 9.71
N VAL A 115 -39.99 0.41 10.71
CA VAL A 115 -39.16 -0.22 11.74
C VAL A 115 -38.28 -1.34 11.18
N PRO A 116 -38.79 -2.34 10.42
CA PRO A 116 -37.95 -3.38 9.85
C PRO A 116 -36.90 -2.84 8.87
N LEU A 117 -37.29 -1.88 8.01
CA LEU A 117 -36.37 -1.23 7.07
C LEU A 117 -35.26 -0.47 7.80
N GLY A 118 -35.62 0.33 8.81
CA GLY A 118 -34.66 1.07 9.63
C GLY A 118 -33.70 0.15 10.38
N PHE A 119 -34.19 -0.97 10.91
CA PHE A 119 -33.36 -1.97 11.59
C PHE A 119 -32.30 -2.57 10.66
N VAL A 120 -32.69 -3.07 9.48
CA VAL A 120 -31.76 -3.67 8.51
C VAL A 120 -30.73 -2.65 8.03
N LEU A 121 -31.15 -1.42 7.73
CA LEU A 121 -30.23 -0.36 7.33
C LEU A 121 -29.25 0.00 8.44
N THR A 122 -29.73 0.11 9.69
CA THR A 122 -28.90 0.44 10.85
C THR A 122 -27.84 -0.62 11.11
N VAL A 123 -28.23 -1.90 11.14
CA VAL A 123 -27.28 -3.02 11.29
C VAL A 123 -26.20 -2.97 10.20
N THR A 124 -26.61 -2.70 8.97
CA THR A 124 -25.67 -2.63 7.84
C THR A 124 -24.70 -1.46 7.94
N ILE A 125 -25.19 -0.28 8.34
CA ILE A 125 -24.36 0.92 8.55
C ILE A 125 -23.36 0.67 9.69
N ILE A 126 -23.80 0.08 10.80
CA ILE A 126 -22.92 -0.23 11.94
C ILE A 126 -21.82 -1.21 11.51
N ARG A 127 -22.18 -2.28 10.78
CA ARG A 127 -21.21 -3.25 10.27
C ARG A 127 -20.15 -2.59 9.39
N GLU A 128 -20.55 -1.79 8.41
CA GLU A 128 -19.60 -1.10 7.53
C GLU A 128 -18.75 -0.09 8.32
N ALA A 129 -19.32 0.63 9.29
CA ALA A 129 -18.58 1.55 10.15
C ALA A 129 -17.47 0.83 10.94
N VAL A 130 -17.80 -0.32 11.54
CA VAL A 130 -16.84 -1.13 12.28
C VAL A 130 -15.73 -1.66 11.35
N GLU A 131 -16.07 -2.06 10.13
CA GLU A 131 -15.07 -2.48 9.12
C GLU A 131 -14.14 -1.32 8.73
N GLU A 132 -14.66 -0.12 8.49
CA GLU A 132 -13.86 1.07 8.17
C GLU A 132 -12.94 1.51 9.33
N ILE A 133 -13.41 1.41 10.59
CA ILE A 133 -12.59 1.67 11.79
C ILE A 133 -11.45 0.65 11.90
N ARG A 134 -11.74 -0.63 11.67
CA ARG A 134 -10.70 -1.68 11.67
C ARG A 134 -9.66 -1.44 10.58
N CYS A 135 -10.07 -1.01 9.38
CA CYS A 135 -9.15 -0.61 8.32
C CYS A 135 -8.29 0.58 8.74
N TYR A 136 -8.89 1.63 9.31
CA TYR A 136 -8.16 2.79 9.81
C TYR A 136 -7.08 2.44 10.83
N MET A 137 -7.42 1.60 11.81
CA MET A 137 -6.48 1.16 12.84
C MET A 137 -5.29 0.40 12.22
N ARG A 138 -5.56 -0.51 11.28
CA ARG A 138 -4.50 -1.26 10.55
C ARG A 138 -3.62 -0.34 9.71
N ASP A 139 -4.21 0.58 8.97
CA ASP A 139 -3.46 1.55 8.15
C ASP A 139 -2.61 2.47 9.02
N LYS A 140 -3.14 2.92 10.17
CA LYS A 140 -2.40 3.73 11.14
C LYS A 140 -1.20 2.97 11.69
N GLU A 141 -1.38 1.69 12.04
CA GLU A 141 -0.29 0.84 12.51
C GLU A 141 0.83 0.77 11.47
N VAL A 142 0.50 0.35 10.23
CA VAL A 142 1.46 0.25 9.12
C VAL A 142 2.18 1.58 8.84
N ASN A 143 1.44 2.69 8.77
CA ASN A 143 2.00 4.01 8.50
C ASN A 143 2.90 4.54 9.62
N SER A 144 2.72 4.04 10.85
CA SER A 144 3.46 4.47 12.04
C SER A 144 4.67 3.60 12.37
N GLN A 145 4.84 2.45 11.69
CA GLN A 145 6.00 1.57 11.86
C GLN A 145 7.31 2.34 11.65
N ILE A 146 8.31 2.06 12.49
CA ILE A 146 9.58 2.78 12.52
C ILE A 146 10.65 1.99 11.78
N TYR A 147 11.36 2.69 10.89
CA TYR A 147 12.44 2.18 10.08
C TYR A 147 13.72 2.98 10.29
N SER A 148 14.85 2.37 9.97
CA SER A 148 16.18 2.98 10.04
C SER A 148 16.56 3.53 8.68
N LYS A 149 16.68 4.86 8.55
CA LYS A 149 17.15 5.53 7.34
C LYS A 149 18.64 5.82 7.45
N LEU A 150 19.41 5.42 6.45
CA LEU A 150 20.82 5.73 6.35
C LEU A 150 21.01 7.16 5.83
N THR A 151 21.78 7.97 6.54
CA THR A 151 22.11 9.36 6.20
C THR A 151 23.60 9.61 6.35
N ALA A 152 24.12 10.70 5.77
CA ALA A 152 25.54 11.05 5.85
C ALA A 152 26.06 11.25 7.29
N ARG A 153 25.15 11.51 8.25
CA ARG A 153 25.46 11.69 9.68
C ARG A 153 25.22 10.42 10.51
N GLY A 154 24.87 9.30 9.86
CA GLY A 154 24.53 8.04 10.51
C GLY A 154 23.08 7.61 10.28
N THR A 155 22.60 6.71 11.13
CA THR A 155 21.25 6.12 11.00
C THR A 155 20.22 6.91 11.79
N VAL A 156 19.12 7.30 11.14
CA VAL A 156 18.02 8.07 11.74
C VAL A 156 16.73 7.26 11.68
N LYS A 157 15.94 7.27 12.77
CA LYS A 157 14.64 6.60 12.81
C LYS A 157 13.58 7.42 12.05
N VAL A 158 12.83 6.79 11.16
CA VAL A 158 11.77 7.41 10.35
C VAL A 158 10.51 6.55 10.38
N LYS A 159 9.33 7.17 10.33
CA LYS A 159 8.06 6.44 10.18
C LYS A 159 7.91 5.97 8.73
N SER A 160 7.23 4.84 8.52
CA SER A 160 6.92 4.29 7.20
C SER A 160 6.30 5.35 6.28
N SER A 161 5.33 6.10 6.80
CA SER A 161 4.65 7.22 6.10
C SER A 161 5.55 8.36 5.61
N ASN A 162 6.74 8.51 6.18
CA ASN A 162 7.68 9.58 5.89
C ASN A 162 8.83 9.15 4.96
N ILE A 163 8.88 7.87 4.56
CA ILE A 163 9.88 7.36 3.62
C ILE A 163 9.63 7.95 2.23
N GLN A 164 10.70 8.36 1.56
CA GLN A 164 10.66 8.93 0.21
C GLN A 164 11.50 8.13 -0.77
N VAL A 165 11.17 8.20 -2.05
CA VAL A 165 11.93 7.55 -3.12
C VAL A 165 13.37 8.09 -3.14
N GLY A 166 14.34 7.17 -3.20
CA GLY A 166 15.77 7.46 -3.11
C GLY A 166 16.31 7.53 -1.67
N ASP A 167 15.48 7.26 -0.67
CA ASP A 167 15.98 7.05 0.69
C ASP A 167 16.59 5.65 0.82
N LEU A 168 17.73 5.56 1.50
CA LEU A 168 18.36 4.28 1.84
C LEU A 168 17.79 3.80 3.18
N ILE A 169 17.06 2.70 3.15
CA ILE A 169 16.41 2.12 4.34
C ILE A 169 17.13 0.83 4.74
N ILE A 170 17.43 0.71 6.02
CA ILE A 170 17.94 -0.51 6.66
C ILE A 170 16.72 -1.23 7.23
N VAL A 171 16.49 -2.44 6.75
CA VAL A 171 15.41 -3.33 7.22
C VAL A 171 16.02 -4.43 8.06
N GLU A 172 15.53 -4.56 9.29
CA GLU A 172 16.01 -5.58 10.23
C GLU A 172 15.37 -6.95 9.97
N LYS A 173 15.96 -7.99 10.55
CA LYS A 173 15.40 -9.34 10.47
C LYS A 173 13.96 -9.37 11.04
N ASN A 174 13.08 -10.11 10.38
CA ASN A 174 11.66 -10.25 10.72
C ASN A 174 10.86 -8.92 10.68
N GLN A 175 11.38 -7.89 10.02
CA GLN A 175 10.67 -6.64 9.78
C GLN A 175 10.01 -6.66 8.40
N ARG A 176 8.80 -6.11 8.31
CA ARG A 176 8.11 -5.95 7.02
C ARG A 176 8.83 -4.92 6.14
N VAL A 177 8.83 -5.15 4.84
CA VAL A 177 9.33 -4.19 3.84
C VAL A 177 8.38 -2.97 3.78
N PRO A 178 8.87 -1.71 3.94
CA PRO A 178 8.00 -0.54 4.07
C PRO A 178 7.43 0.02 2.75
N ALA A 179 8.11 -0.26 1.65
CA ALA A 179 7.81 0.18 0.29
C ALA A 179 8.57 -0.73 -0.67
N ASP A 180 8.30 -0.65 -1.98
CA ASP A 180 9.08 -1.39 -2.97
C ASP A 180 10.54 -0.90 -2.98
N MET A 181 11.50 -1.81 -2.75
CA MET A 181 12.92 -1.48 -2.63
C MET A 181 13.77 -2.30 -3.61
N ILE A 182 14.92 -1.73 -3.99
CA ILE A 182 16.02 -2.47 -4.61
C ILE A 182 16.98 -2.91 -3.52
N PHE A 183 17.33 -4.19 -3.53
CA PHE A 183 18.23 -4.79 -2.57
C PHE A 183 19.67 -4.45 -2.94
N LEU A 184 20.31 -3.59 -2.15
CA LEU A 184 21.66 -3.09 -2.44
C LEU A 184 22.75 -3.84 -1.65
N ARG A 185 22.46 -4.25 -0.42
CA ARG A 185 23.47 -4.83 0.47
C ARG A 185 22.83 -5.66 1.56
N THR A 186 23.54 -6.68 2.00
CA THR A 186 23.26 -7.43 3.24
C THR A 186 24.48 -7.49 4.15
N SER A 187 24.24 -7.69 5.45
CA SER A 187 25.26 -8.01 6.44
C SER A 187 25.80 -9.44 6.30
N GLU A 188 25.06 -10.32 5.62
CA GLU A 188 25.47 -11.70 5.36
C GLU A 188 26.66 -11.76 4.39
N LYS A 189 27.69 -12.54 4.74
CA LYS A 189 28.93 -12.66 3.94
C LYS A 189 28.67 -13.23 2.55
N ASN A 190 27.67 -14.10 2.44
CA ASN A 190 27.33 -14.79 1.20
C ASN A 190 26.53 -13.89 0.23
N GLY A 191 26.12 -12.69 0.66
CA GLY A 191 25.33 -11.81 -0.21
C GLY A 191 23.94 -12.35 -0.50
N SER A 192 23.34 -13.13 0.40
CA SER A 192 21.98 -13.66 0.23
C SER A 192 21.05 -13.19 1.33
N CYS A 193 19.78 -13.00 0.99
CA CYS A 193 18.70 -12.78 1.94
C CYS A 193 17.48 -13.61 1.52
N PHE A 194 16.74 -14.11 2.50
CA PHE A 194 15.52 -14.85 2.27
C PHE A 194 14.33 -13.96 2.62
N LEU A 195 13.41 -13.80 1.67
CA LEU A 195 12.18 -13.06 1.83
C LEU A 195 11.00 -14.05 1.79
N ARG A 196 10.05 -13.89 2.69
CA ARG A 196 8.76 -14.58 2.63
C ARG A 196 7.73 -13.65 2.03
N THR A 197 6.90 -14.15 1.11
CA THR A 197 5.88 -13.36 0.39
C THR A 197 4.46 -13.75 0.76
N ASP A 198 4.27 -14.40 1.90
CA ASP A 198 2.98 -14.88 2.42
C ASP A 198 1.89 -13.80 2.48
N GLN A 199 2.28 -12.54 2.66
CA GLN A 199 1.35 -11.40 2.68
C GLN A 199 0.90 -10.92 1.27
N LEU A 200 1.61 -11.32 0.21
CA LEU A 200 1.36 -10.87 -1.17
C LEU A 200 0.62 -11.93 -1.99
N ASP A 201 1.17 -13.14 -2.05
CA ASP A 201 0.67 -14.24 -2.89
C ASP A 201 0.14 -15.43 -2.05
N GLY A 202 0.36 -15.41 -0.73
CA GLY A 202 0.00 -16.52 0.15
C GLY A 202 1.02 -17.66 0.15
N GLU A 203 2.14 -17.51 -0.57
CA GLU A 203 3.21 -18.51 -0.57
C GLU A 203 4.00 -18.45 0.75
N THR A 204 4.16 -19.61 1.39
CA THR A 204 4.90 -19.73 2.65
C THR A 204 6.40 -19.93 2.46
N ASP A 205 6.82 -20.14 1.21
CA ASP A 205 8.18 -20.50 0.87
C ASP A 205 9.13 -19.30 0.96
N TRP A 206 10.37 -19.59 1.33
CA TRP A 206 11.44 -18.60 1.37
C TRP A 206 11.98 -18.39 -0.03
N LYS A 207 11.86 -17.17 -0.55
CA LYS A 207 12.42 -16.76 -1.83
C LYS A 207 13.80 -16.13 -1.60
N LEU A 208 14.81 -16.66 -2.27
CA LEU A 208 16.16 -16.10 -2.27
C LEU A 208 16.16 -14.75 -3.01
N ARG A 209 16.77 -13.73 -2.42
CA ARG A 209 17.01 -12.41 -3.02
C ARG A 209 18.49 -12.09 -2.95
N LEU A 210 19.00 -11.48 -4.01
CA LEU A 210 20.42 -11.16 -4.17
C LEU A 210 20.61 -9.65 -4.30
N PRO A 211 21.56 -9.06 -3.56
CA PRO A 211 21.86 -7.65 -3.68
C PRO A 211 22.54 -7.37 -5.01
N VAL A 212 22.54 -6.10 -5.42
CA VAL A 212 23.34 -5.65 -6.55
C VAL A 212 24.82 -5.95 -6.29
N SER A 213 25.51 -6.56 -7.26
CA SER A 213 26.81 -7.20 -7.04
C SER A 213 27.91 -6.17 -6.78
N CYS A 214 27.87 -5.03 -7.45
CA CYS A 214 28.82 -3.94 -7.22
C CYS A 214 28.65 -3.25 -5.86
N THR A 215 27.45 -3.20 -5.28
CA THR A 215 27.20 -2.56 -3.98
C THR A 215 27.45 -3.49 -2.80
N GLN A 216 27.27 -4.81 -2.97
CA GLN A 216 27.62 -5.80 -1.95
C GLN A 216 29.13 -5.81 -1.66
N ARG A 217 29.97 -5.52 -2.66
CA ARG A 217 31.44 -5.45 -2.53
C ARG A 217 31.95 -4.29 -1.65
N LEU A 218 31.11 -3.32 -1.31
CA LEU A 218 31.51 -2.22 -0.43
C LEU A 218 31.81 -2.73 0.99
N PRO A 219 32.70 -2.09 1.76
CA PRO A 219 32.97 -2.51 3.14
C PRO A 219 31.86 -2.10 4.11
N THR A 220 31.27 -0.91 3.95
CA THR A 220 30.27 -0.36 4.87
C THR A 220 29.01 0.08 4.15
N ALA A 221 27.86 0.03 4.83
CA ALA A 221 26.61 0.56 4.29
C ALA A 221 26.70 2.07 4.00
N SER A 222 27.44 2.82 4.81
CA SER A 222 27.68 4.26 4.61
C SER A 222 28.33 4.60 3.27
N ASP A 223 29.09 3.68 2.68
CA ASP A 223 29.76 3.89 1.39
C ASP A 223 28.72 3.98 0.25
N LEU A 224 27.52 3.44 0.44
CA LEU A 224 26.39 3.59 -0.50
C LEU A 224 25.94 5.04 -0.67
N LEU A 225 26.25 5.92 0.29
CA LEU A 225 25.95 7.35 0.18
C LEU A 225 27.00 8.11 -0.62
N GLN A 226 28.20 7.55 -0.75
CA GLN A 226 29.33 8.21 -1.42
C GLN A 226 29.40 7.84 -2.91
N ILE A 227 28.78 6.73 -3.31
CA ILE A 227 28.78 6.30 -4.70
C ILE A 227 27.88 7.19 -5.56
N ARG A 228 28.36 7.53 -6.76
CA ARG A 228 27.58 8.12 -7.83
C ARG A 228 26.93 6.99 -8.63
N SER A 229 25.66 6.75 -8.32
CA SER A 229 24.88 5.75 -9.02
C SER A 229 23.41 6.13 -9.13
N TYR A 230 22.73 5.51 -10.07
CA TYR A 230 21.31 5.64 -10.26
C TYR A 230 20.69 4.31 -10.67
N VAL A 231 19.40 4.17 -10.37
CA VAL A 231 18.58 3.05 -10.80
C VAL A 231 17.57 3.55 -11.81
N TYR A 232 17.62 3.01 -13.02
CA TYR A 232 16.51 3.07 -13.95
C TYR A 232 15.53 1.94 -13.64
N ALA A 233 14.26 2.26 -13.44
CA ALA A 233 13.19 1.30 -13.24
C ALA A 233 12.05 1.59 -14.22
N GLU A 234 11.47 0.52 -14.76
CA GLU A 234 10.31 0.62 -15.63
C GLU A 234 9.08 1.24 -14.94
N GLU A 235 8.04 1.45 -15.73
CA GLU A 235 6.74 1.92 -15.27
C GLU A 235 6.17 1.00 -14.17
N PRO A 236 5.58 1.56 -13.10
CA PRO A 236 4.94 0.74 -12.07
C PRO A 236 3.91 -0.23 -12.66
N ASN A 237 4.21 -1.53 -12.57
CA ASN A 237 3.37 -2.63 -13.01
C ASN A 237 2.71 -3.34 -11.80
N ILE A 238 1.53 -3.92 -12.00
CA ILE A 238 0.79 -4.68 -10.99
C ILE A 238 1.31 -6.13 -10.91
N ASP A 239 1.93 -6.62 -11.99
CA ASP A 239 2.53 -7.95 -11.99
C ASP A 239 3.77 -8.00 -11.07
N ILE A 240 3.62 -8.67 -9.93
CA ILE A 240 4.67 -8.81 -8.91
C ILE A 240 5.79 -9.76 -9.32
N HIS A 241 5.61 -10.54 -10.39
CA HIS A 241 6.59 -11.51 -10.89
C HIS A 241 7.50 -10.94 -11.97
N ASN A 242 7.19 -9.75 -12.47
CA ASN A 242 7.95 -9.10 -13.52
C ASN A 242 8.51 -7.76 -13.01
N PHE A 243 9.82 -7.59 -13.17
CA PHE A 243 10.48 -6.32 -12.92
C PHE A 243 11.69 -6.20 -13.82
N VAL A 244 11.77 -5.09 -14.55
CA VAL A 244 12.92 -4.73 -15.38
C VAL A 244 13.51 -3.40 -14.92
N GLY A 245 14.79 -3.43 -14.56
CA GLY A 245 15.55 -2.24 -14.22
C GLY A 245 17.02 -2.34 -14.60
N THR A 246 17.75 -1.25 -14.40
CA THR A 246 19.19 -1.20 -14.60
C THR A 246 19.80 -0.33 -13.52
N PHE A 247 20.82 -0.85 -12.86
CA PHE A 247 21.66 -0.13 -11.93
C PHE A 247 22.93 0.33 -12.65
N THR A 248 23.22 1.62 -12.59
CA THR A 248 24.43 2.19 -13.19
C THR A 248 25.27 2.86 -12.10
N ARG A 249 26.53 2.48 -12.01
CA ARG A 249 27.54 3.13 -11.16
C ARG A 249 28.57 3.86 -12.02
N GLU A 250 28.64 5.17 -11.85
CA GLU A 250 29.49 6.07 -12.64
C GLU A 250 30.91 6.21 -12.08
N ASP A 251 31.15 5.89 -10.80
CA ASP A 251 32.47 6.07 -10.17
C ASP A 251 33.54 5.06 -10.62
N SER A 252 33.14 3.99 -11.28
CA SER A 252 34.06 2.96 -11.76
C SER A 252 34.47 3.30 -13.19
N ASP A 253 35.74 3.08 -13.52
CA ASP A 253 36.26 3.18 -14.89
C ASP A 253 36.65 1.78 -15.37
N PRO A 254 35.90 1.16 -16.32
CA PRO A 254 34.70 1.68 -16.98
C PRO A 254 33.45 1.68 -16.08
N PRO A 255 32.40 2.46 -16.43
CA PRO A 255 31.13 2.48 -15.70
C PRO A 255 30.52 1.09 -15.59
N VAL A 256 30.06 0.74 -14.39
CA VAL A 256 29.45 -0.57 -14.14
C VAL A 256 27.95 -0.48 -14.35
N ASN A 257 27.43 -1.25 -15.29
CA ASN A 257 26.00 -1.40 -15.56
C ASN A 257 25.57 -2.83 -15.22
N GLU A 258 24.62 -2.97 -14.30
CA GLU A 258 24.04 -4.25 -13.90
C GLU A 258 22.53 -4.25 -14.18
N SER A 259 22.03 -5.27 -14.87
CA SER A 259 20.59 -5.47 -15.05
C SER A 259 19.95 -5.90 -13.74
N LEU A 260 18.83 -5.28 -13.39
CA LEU A 260 18.04 -5.64 -12.21
C LEU A 260 16.83 -6.47 -12.64
N SER A 261 16.63 -7.58 -11.95
CA SER A 261 15.47 -8.46 -12.10
C SER A 261 14.66 -8.51 -10.80
N ILE A 262 13.61 -9.33 -10.78
CA ILE A 262 12.84 -9.59 -9.57
C ILE A 262 13.73 -10.03 -8.39
N GLU A 263 14.81 -10.78 -8.61
CA GLU A 263 15.68 -11.28 -7.54
C GLU A 263 16.34 -10.16 -6.72
N ASN A 264 16.47 -8.96 -7.30
CA ASN A 264 17.03 -7.78 -6.67
C ASN A 264 15.97 -6.86 -6.02
N THR A 265 14.70 -7.25 -6.04
CA THR A 265 13.59 -6.42 -5.50
C THR A 265 13.09 -6.96 -4.17
N LEU A 266 12.53 -6.07 -3.35
CA LEU A 266 11.81 -6.39 -2.12
C LEU A 266 10.45 -5.68 -2.17
N TRP A 267 9.37 -6.44 -2.17
CA TRP A 267 7.99 -5.93 -2.27
C TRP A 267 7.36 -5.71 -0.88
N ALA A 268 6.50 -4.70 -0.75
CA ALA A 268 5.85 -4.30 0.51
C ALA A 268 4.43 -4.82 0.72
#